data_AF-A0A7C1NUM7-F1
#
_entry.id   AF-A0A7C1NUM7-F1
#
_cell.length_a   1.000
_cell.length_b   1.000
_cell.length_c   1.000
_cell.angle_alpha   90.00
_cell.angle_beta   90.00
_cell.angle_gamma   90.00
#
_symmetry.space_group_name_H-M   'P 1'
#
loop_
_entity.id
_entity.type
_entity.pdbx_description
1 polymer ?
#
loop_
_entity_poly.entity_id
_entity_poly.type
_entity_poly.pdbx_seq_one_letter_code
_entity_poly.pdbx_strand_id
1 'polypeptide(L)'
;VAHQIIGQGLVPIVEPEVSIKSPTKAEAEAILRDEIAAELDKLPSGDKVMLKLTIPTVADFYAPLVSHPSVVRVVALSGGYSTADACEKLSQNHGMIASFSRALAEKLRVSMSDAEFNTSIAATIDQIYAASVNKVGAMAAE
;
A
#
# COMPACT_ATOMS: atom_id res chain seq x y z
N VAL A 1 11.81 12.66 10.12
CA VAL A 1 11.67 12.99 8.67
C VAL A 1 10.29 13.52 8.34
N ALA A 2 9.20 12.79 8.61
CA ALA A 2 7.82 13.25 8.30
C ALA A 2 7.51 14.66 8.83
N HIS A 3 7.86 14.97 10.09
CA HIS A 3 7.69 16.31 10.67
C HIS A 3 8.37 17.44 9.87
N GLN A 4 9.55 17.19 9.30
CA GLN A 4 10.25 18.22 8.51
C GLN A 4 9.47 18.55 7.25
N ILE A 5 8.87 17.54 6.60
CA ILE A 5 8.07 17.69 5.38
C ILE A 5 6.73 18.36 5.70
N ILE A 6 6.09 17.97 6.80
CA ILE A 6 4.86 18.61 7.31
C ILE A 6 5.11 20.10 7.60
N GLY A 7 6.25 20.45 8.20
CA GLY A 7 6.64 21.83 8.45
C GLY A 7 6.80 22.69 7.19
N GLN A 8 6.85 22.08 6.00
CA GLN A 8 6.84 22.77 4.71
C GLN A 8 5.44 22.82 4.06
N GLY A 9 4.39 22.40 4.77
CA GLY A 9 3.01 22.39 4.26
C GLY A 9 2.68 21.24 3.30
N LEU A 10 3.46 20.16 3.33
CA LEU A 10 3.28 18.98 2.47
C LEU A 10 2.79 17.77 3.29
N VAL A 11 2.10 16.84 2.63
CA VAL A 11 1.71 15.55 3.22
C VAL A 11 2.73 14.48 2.83
N PRO A 12 3.58 13.99 3.75
CA PRO A 12 4.57 12.98 3.42
C PRO A 12 3.94 11.60 3.23
N ILE A 13 4.48 10.83 2.28
CA ILE A 13 4.32 9.38 2.20
C ILE A 13 5.53 8.74 2.90
N VAL A 14 5.31 8.03 4.00
CA VAL A 14 6.37 7.31 4.73
C VAL A 14 6.38 5.85 4.26
N GLU A 15 7.51 5.39 3.74
CA GLU A 15 7.65 4.07 3.10
C GLU A 15 8.65 3.14 3.83
N PRO A 16 8.27 2.57 4.99
CA PRO A 16 9.06 1.55 5.66
C PRO A 16 8.73 0.16 5.07
N GLU A 17 9.45 -0.23 4.01
CA GLU A 17 9.26 -1.52 3.34
C GLU A 17 9.77 -2.70 4.19
N VAL A 18 8.92 -3.72 4.38
CA VAL A 18 9.34 -5.05 4.82
C VAL A 18 9.54 -5.92 3.58
N SER A 19 10.71 -6.54 3.44
CA SER A 19 11.01 -7.44 2.32
C SER A 19 10.03 -8.63 2.29
N ILE A 20 9.41 -8.88 1.13
CA ILE A 20 8.51 -10.03 0.92
C ILE A 20 9.22 -11.39 1.05
N LYS A 21 10.55 -11.39 1.01
CA LYS A 21 11.41 -12.59 1.16
C LYS A 21 11.95 -12.77 2.58
N SER A 22 11.59 -11.88 3.51
CA SER A 22 12.06 -12.00 4.90
C SER A 22 11.54 -13.31 5.52
N PRO A 23 12.40 -14.13 6.15
CA PRO A 23 11.96 -15.33 6.86
C PRO A 23 11.10 -14.99 8.09
N THR A 24 11.23 -13.77 8.61
CA THR A 24 10.52 -13.25 9.78
C THR A 24 9.57 -12.12 9.40
N LYS A 25 9.00 -12.14 8.17
CA LYS A 25 8.14 -11.07 7.64
C LYS A 25 7.02 -10.69 8.60
N ALA A 26 6.27 -11.65 9.13
CA ALA A 26 5.15 -11.38 10.03
C ALA A 26 5.58 -10.71 11.35
N GLU A 27 6.73 -11.10 11.90
CA GLU A 27 7.29 -10.49 13.12
C GLU A 27 7.76 -9.06 12.85
N ALA A 28 8.44 -8.84 11.73
CA ALA A 28 8.86 -7.52 11.29
C ALA A 28 7.67 -6.58 11.03
N GLU A 29 6.58 -7.10 10.46
CA GLU A 29 5.33 -6.35 10.26
C GLU A 29 4.69 -5.96 11.58
N ALA A 30 4.69 -6.85 12.58
CA ALA A 30 4.15 -6.54 13.91
C ALA A 30 4.93 -5.41 14.59
N ILE A 31 6.26 -5.53 14.64
CA ILE A 31 7.13 -4.47 15.17
C ILE A 31 6.88 -3.17 14.41
N LEU A 32 6.87 -3.22 13.08
CA LEU A 32 6.66 -2.04 12.26
C LEU A 32 5.31 -1.37 12.51
N ARG A 33 4.22 -2.15 12.58
CA ARG A 33 2.88 -1.62 12.86
C ARG A 33 2.86 -0.90 14.21
N ASP A 34 3.41 -1.52 15.24
CA ASP A 34 3.35 -1.01 16.61
C ASP A 34 4.19 0.26 16.76
N GLU A 35 5.39 0.31 16.14
CA GLU A 35 6.22 1.50 16.11
C GLU A 35 5.59 2.63 15.29
N ILE A 36 4.97 2.33 14.14
CA ILE A 36 4.22 3.34 13.38
C ILE A 36 3.07 3.90 14.22
N ALA A 37 2.28 3.05 14.88
CA ALA A 37 1.17 3.51 15.71
C ALA A 37 1.66 4.44 16.84
N ALA A 38 2.74 4.05 17.54
CA ALA A 38 3.34 4.87 18.58
C ALA A 38 3.86 6.23 18.07
N GLU A 39 4.41 6.30 16.86
CA GLU A 39 4.82 7.58 16.25
C GLU A 39 3.63 8.42 15.77
N LEU A 40 2.58 7.78 15.26
CA LEU A 40 1.35 8.46 14.86
C LEU A 40 0.63 9.11 16.04
N ASP A 41 0.62 8.46 17.21
CA ASP A 41 0.04 8.98 18.46
C ASP A 41 0.76 10.25 18.95
N LYS A 42 2.02 10.45 18.55
CA LYS A 42 2.82 11.64 18.90
C LYS A 42 2.60 12.80 17.92
N LEU A 43 1.95 12.58 16.78
CA LEU A 43 1.70 13.65 15.81
C LEU A 43 0.72 14.68 16.40
N PRO A 44 1.04 15.98 16.32
CA PRO A 44 0.09 17.03 16.68
C PRO A 44 -1.25 16.89 15.95
N SER A 45 -2.34 17.27 16.62
CA SER A 45 -3.65 17.29 15.99
C SER A 45 -3.64 18.18 14.74
N GLY A 46 -4.07 17.63 13.61
CA GLY A 46 -4.05 18.30 12.31
C GLY A 46 -2.91 17.85 11.40
N ASP A 47 -1.80 17.33 11.95
CA ASP A 47 -0.72 16.77 11.16
C ASP A 47 -1.17 15.45 10.51
N LYS A 48 -0.82 15.30 9.23
CA LYS A 48 -1.28 14.20 8.39
C LYS A 48 -0.12 13.53 7.68
N VAL A 49 -0.19 12.21 7.58
CA VAL A 49 0.72 11.39 6.79
C VAL A 49 -0.05 10.42 5.91
N MET A 50 0.60 9.93 4.87
CA MET A 50 0.24 8.71 4.17
C MET A 50 1.30 7.65 4.49
N LEU A 51 0.89 6.39 4.54
CA LEU A 51 1.79 5.27 4.78
C LEU A 51 1.86 4.41 3.52
N LYS A 52 3.07 4.10 3.05
CA LYS A 52 3.28 3.16 1.96
C LYS A 52 3.94 1.89 2.50
N LEU A 53 3.16 0.82 2.61
CA LEU A 53 3.58 -0.39 3.32
C LEU A 53 3.59 -1.59 2.36
N THR A 54 4.41 -2.58 2.68
CA THR A 54 4.32 -3.90 2.05
C THR A 54 2.94 -4.50 2.36
N ILE A 55 2.31 -5.17 1.39
CA ILE A 55 1.05 -5.89 1.64
C ILE A 55 1.30 -6.94 2.75
N PRO A 56 0.52 -6.91 3.85
CA PRO A 56 0.84 -7.69 5.04
C PRO A 56 0.71 -9.19 4.80
N THR A 57 1.36 -9.99 5.66
CA THR A 57 1.24 -11.45 5.63
C THR A 57 -0.16 -11.91 6.02
N VAL A 58 -0.76 -11.26 7.02
CA VAL A 58 -2.14 -11.48 7.47
C VAL A 58 -3.02 -10.39 6.88
N ALA A 59 -4.13 -10.77 6.24
CA ALA A 59 -5.11 -9.83 5.70
C ALA A 59 -5.60 -8.85 6.79
N ASP A 60 -5.79 -7.59 6.44
CA ASP A 60 -6.24 -6.51 7.33
C ASP A 60 -5.35 -6.24 8.55
N PHE A 61 -4.11 -6.75 8.59
CA PHE A 61 -3.20 -6.55 9.72
C PHE A 61 -2.94 -5.07 10.06
N TYR A 62 -3.00 -4.19 9.06
CA TYR A 62 -2.82 -2.74 9.21
C TYR A 62 -4.14 -1.96 9.38
N ALA A 63 -5.28 -2.61 9.58
CA ALA A 63 -6.56 -1.93 9.81
C ALA A 63 -6.54 -0.85 10.93
N PRO A 64 -5.81 -1.04 12.05
CA PRO A 64 -5.64 0.02 13.04
C PRO A 64 -4.95 1.27 12.48
N LEU A 65 -3.93 1.11 11.62
CA LEU A 65 -3.24 2.24 10.98
C LEU A 65 -4.13 2.94 9.95
N VAL A 66 -4.93 2.18 9.20
CA VAL A 66 -5.94 2.71 8.27
C VAL A 66 -6.95 3.59 8.99
N SER A 67 -7.33 3.20 10.20
CA SER A 67 -8.34 3.90 11.01
C SER A 67 -7.78 5.06 11.83
N HIS A 68 -6.45 5.25 11.84
CA HIS A 68 -5.80 6.25 12.67
C HIS A 68 -6.09 7.67 12.16
N PRO A 69 -6.49 8.64 13.03
CA PRO A 69 -6.92 9.97 12.58
C PRO A 69 -5.84 10.76 11.84
N SER A 70 -4.55 10.55 12.15
CA SER A 70 -3.42 11.20 11.48
C SER A 70 -3.03 10.55 10.14
N VAL A 71 -3.67 9.44 9.74
CA VAL A 71 -3.40 8.75 8.47
C VAL A 71 -4.47 9.12 7.45
N VAL A 72 -4.06 9.75 6.35
CA VAL A 72 -4.97 10.11 5.24
C VAL A 72 -5.30 8.89 4.40
N ARG A 73 -4.30 8.05 4.15
CA ARG A 73 -4.43 6.83 3.38
C ARG A 73 -3.25 5.91 3.64
N VAL A 74 -3.54 4.60 3.64
CA VAL A 74 -2.51 3.57 3.49
C VAL A 74 -2.48 3.12 2.04
N VAL A 75 -1.29 3.16 1.45
CA VAL A 75 -1.04 2.70 0.09
C VAL A 75 -0.07 1.52 0.11
N ALA A 76 -0.15 0.63 -0.87
CA ALA A 76 0.62 -0.61 -0.91
C ALA A 76 1.72 -0.54 -1.97
N LEU A 77 2.93 -0.93 -1.62
CA LEU A 77 3.96 -1.29 -2.60
C LEU A 77 3.80 -2.74 -3.04
N SER A 78 4.16 -3.07 -4.29
CA SER A 78 4.10 -4.46 -4.77
C SER A 78 5.26 -5.31 -4.25
N GLY A 79 6.38 -4.71 -3.86
CA GLY A 79 7.46 -5.39 -3.11
C GLY A 79 8.18 -6.53 -3.84
N GLY A 80 7.91 -6.72 -5.13
CA GLY A 80 8.42 -7.85 -5.92
C GLY A 80 7.39 -8.94 -6.24
N TYR A 81 6.15 -8.80 -5.77
CA TYR A 81 5.02 -9.60 -6.29
C TYR A 81 4.75 -9.23 -7.76
N SER A 82 4.24 -10.20 -8.52
CA SER A 82 3.67 -9.93 -9.84
C SER A 82 2.46 -9.01 -9.71
N THR A 83 2.04 -8.37 -10.79
CA THR A 83 0.83 -7.52 -10.78
C THR A 83 -0.40 -8.30 -10.29
N ALA A 84 -0.53 -9.56 -10.73
CA ALA A 84 -1.63 -10.43 -10.34
C ALA A 84 -1.62 -10.74 -8.84
N ASP A 85 -0.49 -11.23 -8.30
CA ASP A 85 -0.39 -11.60 -6.89
C ASP A 85 -0.55 -10.37 -5.98
N ALA A 86 0.00 -9.22 -6.39
CA ALA A 86 -0.13 -7.98 -5.62
C ALA A 86 -1.60 -7.51 -5.58
N CYS A 87 -2.32 -7.61 -6.70
CA CYS A 87 -3.74 -7.25 -6.76
C CYS A 87 -4.61 -8.20 -5.92
N GLU A 88 -4.38 -9.51 -6.02
CA GLU A 88 -5.11 -10.50 -5.23
C GLU A 88 -4.93 -10.22 -3.73
N LYS A 89 -3.69 -10.06 -3.26
CA LYS A 89 -3.41 -9.76 -1.86
C LYS A 89 -3.97 -8.41 -1.42
N LEU A 90 -3.85 -7.38 -2.25
CA LEU A 90 -4.39 -6.05 -1.96
C LEU A 90 -5.92 -6.06 -1.81
N SER A 91 -6.62 -6.89 -2.58
CA SER A 91 -8.08 -7.00 -2.49
C SER A 91 -8.57 -7.52 -1.13
N GLN A 92 -7.70 -8.18 -0.36
CA GLN A 92 -7.99 -8.70 0.99
C GLN A 92 -7.67 -7.68 2.10
N ASN A 93 -7.22 -6.47 1.75
CA ASN A 93 -6.82 -5.44 2.72
C ASN A 93 -7.69 -4.19 2.57
N HIS A 94 -8.65 -4.04 3.49
CA HIS A 94 -9.64 -3.00 3.54
C HIS A 94 -9.01 -1.63 3.86
N GLY A 95 -9.45 -0.59 3.14
CA GLY A 95 -8.94 0.78 3.27
C GLY A 95 -7.52 1.04 2.75
N MET A 96 -6.83 0.00 2.27
CA MET A 96 -5.54 0.10 1.58
C MET A 96 -5.73 0.16 0.05
N ILE A 97 -4.97 1.01 -0.66
CA ILE A 97 -4.99 1.11 -2.14
C ILE A 97 -3.59 0.88 -2.73
N ALA A 98 -3.47 0.64 -4.04
CA ALA A 98 -2.16 0.43 -4.65
C ALA A 98 -1.34 1.73 -4.78
N SER A 99 -0.02 1.61 -4.61
CA SER A 99 1.01 2.56 -5.05
C SER A 99 2.13 1.76 -5.72
N PHE A 100 1.79 1.18 -6.87
CA PHE A 100 2.66 0.26 -7.61
C PHE A 100 3.50 0.99 -8.65
N SER A 101 4.79 0.65 -8.74
CA SER A 101 5.71 1.15 -9.77
C SER A 101 5.94 0.08 -10.84
N ARG A 102 6.86 -0.87 -10.60
CA ARG A 102 7.21 -1.93 -11.56
C ARG A 102 6.01 -2.79 -11.95
N ALA A 103 5.10 -3.08 -11.01
CA ALA A 103 3.88 -3.82 -11.34
C ALA A 103 2.95 -3.05 -12.29
N LEU A 104 2.88 -1.71 -12.24
CA LEU A 104 2.11 -0.93 -13.22
C LEU A 104 2.67 -1.09 -14.65
N ALA A 105 3.99 -1.21 -14.78
CA ALA A 105 4.69 -1.25 -16.07
C ALA A 105 5.16 -2.66 -16.48
N GLU A 106 4.82 -3.71 -15.73
CA GLU A 106 5.41 -5.07 -15.85
C GLU A 106 5.33 -5.64 -17.27
N LYS A 107 4.23 -5.35 -17.98
CA LYS A 107 3.95 -5.86 -19.33
C LYS A 107 4.40 -4.91 -20.44
N LEU A 108 4.82 -3.68 -20.13
CA LEU A 108 5.17 -2.68 -21.13
C LEU A 108 6.57 -2.93 -21.71
N ARG A 109 6.73 -2.77 -23.02
CA ARG A 109 8.00 -2.94 -23.74
C ARG A 109 8.20 -1.80 -24.72
N VAL A 110 9.45 -1.40 -24.93
CA VAL A 110 9.83 -0.36 -25.89
C VAL A 110 9.48 -0.72 -27.35
N SER A 111 9.34 -2.00 -27.65
CA SER A 111 9.02 -2.49 -29.00
C SER A 111 7.52 -2.52 -29.32
N MET A 112 6.65 -2.17 -28.36
CA MET A 112 5.21 -2.13 -28.58
C MET A 112 4.83 -0.96 -29.49
N SER A 113 3.81 -1.16 -30.32
CA SER A 113 3.09 -0.05 -30.92
C SER A 113 2.31 0.73 -29.86
N ASP A 114 1.93 1.98 -30.16
CA ASP A 114 1.11 2.81 -29.26
C ASP A 114 -0.20 2.11 -28.88
N ALA A 115 -0.82 1.39 -29.83
CA ALA A 115 -2.07 0.67 -29.58
C ALA A 115 -1.89 -0.50 -28.59
N GLU A 116 -0.81 -1.28 -28.73
CA GLU A 116 -0.49 -2.37 -27.81
C GLU A 116 -0.11 -1.83 -26.43
N PHE A 117 0.69 -0.75 -26.38
CA PHE A 117 1.06 -0.08 -25.14
C PHE A 117 -0.19 0.40 -24.38
N ASN A 118 -1.07 1.14 -25.06
CA ASN A 118 -2.29 1.69 -24.47
C ASN A 118 -3.23 0.59 -23.97
N THR A 119 -3.41 -0.47 -24.76
CA THR A 119 -4.22 -1.63 -24.37
C THR A 119 -3.62 -2.32 -23.14
N SER A 120 -2.30 -2.52 -23.11
CA SER A 120 -1.63 -3.19 -22.00
C SER A 120 -1.66 -2.37 -20.71
N ILE A 121 -1.39 -1.07 -20.76
CA ILE A 121 -1.39 -0.24 -19.55
C ILE A 121 -2.80 -0.04 -19.02
N ALA A 122 -3.81 0.11 -19.89
CA ALA A 122 -5.21 0.19 -19.49
C ALA A 122 -5.65 -1.07 -18.74
N ALA A 123 -5.35 -2.26 -19.25
CA ALA A 123 -5.68 -3.51 -18.58
C ALA A 123 -5.01 -3.64 -17.19
N THR A 124 -3.75 -3.20 -17.06
CA THR A 124 -3.07 -3.18 -15.76
C THR A 124 -3.69 -2.15 -14.81
N ILE A 125 -4.06 -0.96 -15.30
CA ILE A 125 -4.75 0.07 -14.50
C ILE A 125 -6.09 -0.45 -13.99
N ASP A 126 -6.90 -1.08 -14.86
CA ASP A 126 -8.21 -1.63 -14.49
C ASP A 126 -8.08 -2.69 -13.39
N GLN A 127 -7.08 -3.58 -13.51
CA GLN A 127 -6.81 -4.60 -12.52
C GLN A 127 -6.40 -3.99 -11.16
N ILE A 128 -5.47 -3.04 -11.17
CA ILE A 128 -4.99 -2.36 -9.96
C ILE A 128 -6.12 -1.55 -9.31
N TYR A 129 -6.93 -0.86 -10.12
CA TYR A 129 -8.08 -0.11 -9.67
C TYR A 129 -9.10 -1.03 -8.99
N ALA A 130 -9.49 -2.12 -9.65
CA ALA A 130 -10.43 -3.09 -9.10
C ALA A 130 -9.96 -3.62 -7.74
N ALA A 131 -8.69 -4.01 -7.60
CA ALA A 131 -8.14 -4.47 -6.31
C ALA A 131 -8.05 -3.36 -5.25
N SER A 132 -7.93 -2.10 -5.66
CA SER A 132 -7.87 -0.95 -4.76
C SER A 132 -9.25 -0.55 -4.22
N VAL A 133 -10.32 -0.71 -5.01
CA VAL A 133 -11.68 -0.26 -4.63
C VAL A 133 -12.62 -1.38 -4.23
N ASN A 134 -12.48 -2.57 -4.82
CA ASN A 134 -13.31 -3.74 -4.51
C ASN A 134 -12.54 -4.66 -3.55
N LYS A 135 -13.02 -4.74 -2.31
CA LYS A 135 -12.41 -5.57 -1.28
C LYS A 135 -13.18 -6.87 -1.12
N VAL A 136 -12.46 -7.98 -1.02
CA VAL A 136 -13.06 -9.29 -0.76
C VAL A 136 -13.61 -9.25 0.67
N GLY A 137 -14.92 -9.49 0.80
CA GLY A 137 -15.63 -9.30 2.07
C GLY A 137 -14.96 -10.05 3.22
N ALA A 138 -14.81 -9.36 4.34
CA ALA A 138 -14.66 -10.01 5.63
C ALA A 138 -15.84 -10.99 5.78
N MET A 139 -15.58 -12.27 6.06
CA MET A 139 -16.59 -13.00 6.82
C MET A 139 -16.85 -12.16 8.06
N ALA A 140 -18.09 -11.71 8.22
CA ALA A 140 -18.54 -11.06 9.44
C ALA A 140 -18.12 -11.99 10.60
N ALA A 141 -17.17 -11.53 11.40
CA ALA A 141 -17.03 -12.02 12.75
C ALA A 141 -18.18 -11.38 13.53
N GLU A 142 -19.29 -12.12 13.62
CA GLU A 142 -20.25 -11.98 14.73
C GLU A 142 -19.56 -12.31 16.06
#